data_AF-A0A1S8BCH5-F1
#
_entry.id   AF-A0A1S8BCH5-F1
#
_cell.length_a   1.000
_cell.length_b   1.000
_cell.length_c   1.000
_cell.angle_alpha   90.00
_cell.angle_beta   90.00
_cell.angle_gamma   90.00
#
_symmetry.space_group_name_H-M   'P 1'
#
loop_
_entity.id
_entity.type
_entity.pdbx_description
1 polymer ?
#
loop_
_entity_poly.entity_id
_entity_poly.type
_entity_poly.pdbx_seq_one_letter_code
_entity_poly.pdbx_strand_id
1 'polypeptide(L)'
;MLTTAPLSALALLQPSLVSAATLRPLYEKTTTPSNATTAAVNTTTCAGNTYTYRALAGYGFVPGTARDKHGDTLGGLGSSIAIEHGSWKLQPTDNNGTALYTGVLWALPDRGWNTNGTLNFTPRVHKLAVSFAPAEAAATKPNLQLEYLDTVLFSDPTGAPLTGLDPGASGAIEFPGFPALPVATYEGDGFGGDGPGGRRVSLDGEGLVLGADGSFWVSDEYGPYVYRFSKEGRMVGAIRPPDAYVPQRNGSQSFSAASAPIYDPSRLPVPEDPASGRANNQGFEGLTLSPDGTTLSVLVQSALMQDGGAGGKKSRRHARLLQYDIAAPPITTSSRQPTPPKAEYVVPLPTFVNDDGETRVAAQSEMLALGPTQFLVLARDSGAGRAAKRTRSLYRHVDVFDVGKATDVVADDVDSVDGSVVTDAEKGVLADGVAPARYCAWLDFNVEGQLARFGLRNGGVDDGGLLNEKWESLAVVPVLAAPGGEVVEGEWFVISLSDNDFITQEGYMDGGRFEYKDETGASLDNQALVFRVGLERGLKPAGW
;
A
#
# COMPACT_ATOMS: atom_id res chain seq x y z
N MET A 1 -60.19 -39.08 -58.20
CA MET A 1 -59.82 -38.94 -56.77
C MET A 1 -58.48 -39.63 -56.55
N LEU A 2 -57.65 -39.09 -55.65
CA LEU A 2 -56.45 -39.68 -55.04
C LEU A 2 -55.15 -39.83 -55.86
N THR A 3 -54.06 -39.48 -55.17
CA THR A 3 -52.65 -39.28 -55.56
C THR A 3 -51.84 -39.27 -54.23
N THR A 4 -50.57 -39.69 -54.08
CA THR A 4 -49.56 -40.27 -54.99
C THR A 4 -48.41 -40.90 -54.16
N ALA A 5 -47.66 -41.83 -54.77
CA ALA A 5 -46.18 -42.02 -54.81
C ALA A 5 -45.22 -41.37 -53.76
N PRO A 6 -43.93 -41.82 -53.62
CA PRO A 6 -43.29 -43.14 -53.84
C PRO A 6 -42.06 -43.51 -52.91
N LEU A 7 -41.38 -44.66 -53.17
CA LEU A 7 -39.90 -44.99 -53.16
C LEU A 7 -38.95 -44.47 -52.02
N SER A 8 -37.76 -45.03 -51.69
CA SER A 8 -37.06 -46.31 -52.00
C SER A 8 -35.84 -46.53 -51.06
N ALA A 9 -35.23 -47.72 -51.17
CA ALA A 9 -34.09 -48.26 -50.41
C ALA A 9 -32.86 -47.35 -50.11
N LEU A 10 -32.21 -47.61 -48.96
CA LEU A 10 -30.93 -47.03 -48.53
C LEU A 10 -29.78 -48.02 -48.76
N ALA A 11 -28.71 -47.58 -49.44
CA ALA A 11 -27.46 -48.34 -49.59
C ALA A 11 -26.35 -47.66 -48.78
N LEU A 12 -25.60 -48.44 -47.99
CA LEU A 12 -24.49 -47.96 -47.17
C LEU A 12 -23.14 -48.31 -47.82
N LEU A 13 -22.42 -47.27 -48.25
CA LEU A 13 -21.07 -47.36 -48.79
C LEU A 13 -20.01 -47.43 -47.68
N GLN A 14 -18.88 -48.04 -47.98
CA GLN A 14 -17.69 -48.09 -47.11
C GLN A 14 -17.06 -46.68 -46.98
N PRO A 15 -16.50 -46.31 -45.81
CA PRO A 15 -15.71 -45.10 -45.68
C PRO A 15 -14.30 -45.29 -46.24
N SER A 16 -13.95 -44.50 -47.25
CA SER A 16 -12.58 -44.35 -47.71
C SER A 16 -11.80 -43.39 -46.78
N LEU A 17 -10.56 -43.76 -46.45
CA LEU A 17 -9.64 -42.93 -45.69
C LEU A 17 -9.24 -41.70 -46.51
N VAL A 18 -9.66 -40.51 -46.06
CA VAL A 18 -9.15 -39.22 -46.57
C VAL A 18 -8.36 -38.55 -45.46
N SER A 19 -7.04 -38.40 -45.66
CA SER A 19 -6.21 -37.58 -44.76
C SER A 19 -6.57 -36.11 -44.94
N ALA A 20 -7.37 -35.58 -44.02
CA ALA A 20 -7.60 -34.15 -43.91
C ALA A 20 -6.34 -33.47 -43.34
N ALA A 21 -5.48 -32.96 -44.24
CA ALA A 21 -4.42 -32.04 -43.84
C ALA A 21 -5.06 -30.75 -43.29
N THR A 22 -5.05 -30.58 -41.97
CA THR A 22 -5.54 -29.36 -41.32
C THR A 22 -4.60 -28.21 -41.62
N LEU A 23 -4.94 -27.41 -42.64
CA LEU A 23 -4.36 -26.08 -42.84
C LEU A 23 -4.72 -25.21 -41.62
N ARG A 24 -3.79 -25.10 -40.67
CA ARG A 24 -3.85 -24.04 -39.65
C ARG A 24 -3.68 -22.70 -40.38
N PRO A 25 -4.54 -21.70 -40.15
CA PRO A 25 -4.22 -20.35 -40.58
C PRO A 25 -3.02 -19.87 -39.76
N LEU A 26 -1.86 -19.73 -40.41
CA LEU A 26 -0.74 -18.98 -39.88
C LEU A 26 -1.09 -17.48 -39.93
N TYR A 27 -1.94 -17.06 -39.00
CA TYR A 27 -2.02 -15.67 -38.56
C TYR A 27 -1.20 -15.51 -37.28
N GLU A 28 0.10 -15.79 -37.42
CA GLU A 28 1.10 -15.32 -36.48
C GLU A 28 1.19 -13.80 -36.69
N LYS A 29 0.31 -13.07 -35.99
CA LYS A 29 0.36 -11.60 -35.93
C LYS A 29 1.61 -11.25 -35.14
N THR A 30 2.77 -11.27 -35.80
CA THR A 30 4.01 -10.70 -35.29
C THR A 30 3.83 -9.19 -35.17
N THR A 31 3.14 -8.77 -34.10
CA THR A 31 3.35 -7.45 -33.51
C THR A 31 4.76 -7.45 -32.97
N THR A 32 5.72 -7.13 -33.84
CA THR A 32 7.06 -6.77 -33.44
C THR A 32 6.91 -5.71 -32.34
N PRO A 33 7.39 -5.97 -31.10
CA PRO A 33 7.43 -4.91 -30.11
C PRO A 33 8.21 -3.74 -30.71
N SER A 34 7.77 -2.52 -30.44
CA SER A 34 8.52 -1.33 -30.85
C SER A 34 9.82 -1.28 -30.06
N ASN A 35 10.85 -1.97 -30.56
CA ASN A 35 12.19 -2.04 -29.99
C ASN A 35 12.96 -0.74 -30.28
N ALA A 36 12.40 0.38 -29.84
CA ALA A 36 13.21 1.50 -29.37
C ALA A 36 13.78 1.09 -28.00
N THR A 37 14.76 0.19 -28.00
CA THR A 37 15.42 -0.30 -26.78
C THR A 37 16.30 0.78 -26.19
N THR A 38 15.71 1.70 -25.43
CA THR A 38 16.40 2.32 -24.32
C THR A 38 16.91 1.21 -23.40
N ALA A 39 18.18 1.28 -23.01
CA ALA A 39 18.74 0.32 -22.07
C ALA A 39 17.99 0.45 -20.74
N ALA A 40 17.67 -0.69 -20.11
CA ALA A 40 17.04 -0.68 -18.79
C ALA A 40 17.91 0.07 -17.77
N VAL A 41 17.27 0.80 -16.86
CA VAL A 41 17.95 1.43 -15.72
C VAL A 41 18.48 0.36 -14.77
N ASN A 42 17.67 -0.67 -14.49
CA ASN A 42 18.09 -1.87 -13.77
C ASN A 42 17.19 -3.07 -14.12
N THR A 43 17.69 -4.29 -13.93
CA THR A 43 16.93 -5.54 -14.05
C THR A 43 17.29 -6.47 -12.90
N THR A 44 16.31 -7.13 -12.30
CA THR A 44 16.51 -8.20 -11.31
C THR A 44 15.79 -9.49 -11.70
N THR A 45 16.15 -10.59 -11.05
CA THR A 45 15.46 -11.89 -11.20
C THR A 45 15.10 -12.46 -9.83
N CYS A 46 13.80 -12.57 -9.56
CA CYS A 46 13.28 -13.12 -8.31
C CYS A 46 12.42 -14.36 -8.57
N ALA A 47 12.69 -15.45 -7.83
CA ALA A 47 12.02 -16.75 -7.95
C ALA A 47 11.95 -17.38 -9.36
N GLY A 48 12.65 -16.83 -10.35
CA GLY A 48 12.63 -17.27 -11.76
C GLY A 48 12.02 -16.25 -12.72
N ASN A 49 11.35 -15.22 -12.21
CA ASN A 49 10.75 -14.14 -12.99
C ASN A 49 11.71 -12.96 -13.17
N THR A 50 11.68 -12.32 -14.34
CA THR A 50 12.43 -11.10 -14.65
C THR A 50 11.64 -9.83 -14.34
N TYR A 51 12.30 -8.83 -13.76
CA TYR A 51 11.74 -7.53 -13.43
C TYR A 51 12.67 -6.44 -13.97
N THR A 52 12.16 -5.50 -14.77
CA THR A 52 12.97 -4.52 -15.51
C THR A 52 12.50 -3.10 -15.27
N TYR A 53 13.31 -2.26 -14.63
CA TYR A 53 13.04 -0.83 -14.52
C TYR A 53 13.51 -0.16 -15.81
N ARG A 54 12.57 0.36 -16.62
CA ARG A 54 12.89 0.92 -17.94
C ARG A 54 13.29 2.38 -17.88
N ALA A 55 12.47 3.21 -17.24
CA ALA A 55 12.70 4.64 -17.08
C ALA A 55 11.73 5.24 -16.05
N LEU A 56 12.11 6.33 -15.40
CA LEU A 56 11.12 7.23 -14.80
C LEU A 56 10.35 7.88 -15.95
N ALA A 57 9.04 7.69 -15.97
CA ALA A 57 8.15 8.08 -17.06
C ALA A 57 7.23 9.25 -16.71
N GLY A 58 7.06 9.56 -15.42
CA GLY A 58 6.23 10.67 -14.98
C GLY A 58 6.62 11.27 -13.64
N TYR A 59 6.32 12.57 -13.51
CA TYR A 59 6.29 13.32 -12.26
C TYR A 59 5.03 14.20 -12.20
N GLY A 60 4.42 14.25 -11.03
CA GLY A 60 3.25 15.05 -10.69
C GLY A 60 3.26 15.42 -9.21
N PHE A 61 2.30 16.23 -8.78
CA PHE A 61 2.03 16.46 -7.36
C PHE A 61 0.62 17.00 -7.13
N VAL A 62 0.09 16.82 -5.91
CA VAL A 62 -1.03 17.61 -5.37
C VAL A 62 -0.47 18.64 -4.40
N PRO A 63 -0.81 19.95 -4.53
CA PRO A 63 -0.26 20.98 -3.65
C PRO A 63 -0.47 20.70 -2.16
N GLY A 64 0.53 20.98 -1.33
CA GLY A 64 0.45 20.77 0.13
C GLY A 64 -0.62 21.61 0.84
N THR A 65 -1.19 22.60 0.15
CA THR A 65 -2.27 23.48 0.62
C THR A 65 -3.65 23.12 0.03
N ALA A 66 -3.73 22.07 -0.80
CA ALA A 66 -4.98 21.61 -1.38
C ALA A 66 -5.93 21.10 -0.28
N ARG A 67 -7.23 21.28 -0.46
CA ARG A 67 -8.26 20.94 0.53
C ARG A 67 -9.39 20.11 -0.06
N ASP A 68 -10.04 19.32 0.78
CA ASP A 68 -11.26 18.60 0.42
C ASP A 68 -12.53 19.46 0.49
N LYS A 69 -13.67 18.84 0.18
CA LYS A 69 -15.01 19.44 0.27
C LYS A 69 -15.46 19.80 1.70
N HIS A 70 -14.76 19.30 2.73
CA HIS A 70 -15.02 19.61 4.14
C HIS A 70 -14.18 20.79 4.63
N GLY A 71 -13.15 21.19 3.88
CA GLY A 71 -12.27 22.31 4.20
C GLY A 71 -10.96 21.89 4.86
N ASP A 72 -10.70 20.58 5.00
CA ASP A 72 -9.47 20.05 5.57
C ASP A 72 -8.38 19.90 4.50
N THR A 73 -7.12 20.03 4.88
CA THR A 73 -5.96 19.77 4.02
C THR A 73 -5.95 18.32 3.54
N LEU A 74 -5.73 18.10 2.23
CA LEU A 74 -5.66 16.78 1.59
C LEU A 74 -4.41 15.96 1.94
N GLY A 75 -3.55 16.42 2.86
CA GLY A 75 -2.20 15.88 3.06
C GLY A 75 -2.15 14.38 3.38
N GLY A 76 -0.94 13.83 3.37
CA GLY A 76 -0.72 12.41 3.64
C GLY A 76 -1.12 11.47 2.49
N LEU A 77 -1.41 11.95 1.27
CA LEU A 77 -1.98 11.13 0.17
C LEU A 77 -1.20 9.88 -0.24
N GLY A 78 0.01 9.68 0.30
CA GLY A 78 0.91 8.62 -0.06
C GLY A 78 0.99 7.46 0.92
N SER A 79 0.16 7.37 1.95
CA SER A 79 0.12 6.23 2.88
C SER A 79 -0.44 4.95 2.23
N SER A 80 -1.36 5.07 1.26
CA SER A 80 -1.60 4.02 0.24
C SER A 80 -2.45 4.57 -0.92
N ILE A 81 -2.37 3.95 -2.11
CA ILE A 81 -3.13 4.34 -3.30
C ILE A 81 -3.69 3.14 -4.06
N ALA A 82 -4.82 3.33 -4.73
CA ALA A 82 -5.40 2.34 -5.62
C ALA A 82 -6.03 2.99 -6.87
N ILE A 83 -5.94 2.35 -8.02
CA ILE A 83 -6.62 2.80 -9.24
C ILE A 83 -8.01 2.16 -9.31
N GLU A 84 -9.05 2.97 -9.59
CA GLU A 84 -10.42 2.47 -9.72
C GLU A 84 -10.50 1.52 -10.93
N HIS A 85 -10.90 0.27 -10.69
CA HIS A 85 -10.92 -0.79 -11.71
C HIS A 85 -11.71 -0.38 -12.97
N GLY A 86 -11.10 -0.52 -14.14
CA GLY A 86 -11.67 -0.11 -15.43
C GLY A 86 -11.69 1.41 -15.70
N SER A 87 -11.13 2.25 -14.82
CA SER A 87 -11.00 3.69 -15.06
C SER A 87 -9.81 4.03 -15.97
N TRP A 88 -8.69 3.29 -15.86
CA TRP A 88 -7.45 3.52 -16.61
C TRP A 88 -7.63 3.27 -18.11
N LYS A 89 -7.42 4.31 -18.92
CA LYS A 89 -7.69 4.33 -20.36
C LYS A 89 -6.66 5.15 -21.10
N LEU A 90 -6.30 4.70 -22.29
CA LEU A 90 -5.55 5.50 -23.26
C LEU A 90 -6.55 6.28 -24.12
N GLN A 91 -6.47 7.61 -24.08
CA GLN A 91 -7.23 8.49 -24.95
C GLN A 91 -6.73 8.38 -26.40
N PRO A 92 -7.57 8.69 -27.40
CA PRO A 92 -7.11 8.84 -28.78
C PRO A 92 -5.92 9.81 -28.82
N THR A 93 -4.81 9.38 -29.42
CA THR A 93 -3.60 10.21 -29.55
C THR A 93 -3.95 11.52 -30.25
N ASP A 94 -3.41 12.63 -29.74
CA ASP A 94 -3.56 13.93 -30.40
C ASP A 94 -2.90 13.94 -31.79
N ASN A 95 -3.09 15.02 -32.55
CA ASN A 95 -2.48 15.18 -33.86
C ASN A 95 -0.92 15.19 -33.83
N ASN A 96 -0.31 15.26 -32.65
CA ASN A 96 1.14 15.19 -32.45
C ASN A 96 1.62 13.78 -32.05
N GLY A 97 0.71 12.80 -31.89
CA GLY A 97 1.04 11.42 -31.52
C GLY A 97 1.27 11.20 -30.02
N THR A 98 0.89 12.15 -29.16
CA THR A 98 1.08 12.05 -27.71
C THR A 98 0.11 11.03 -27.13
N ALA A 99 0.63 10.02 -26.42
CA ALA A 99 -0.18 9.10 -25.64
C ALA A 99 -0.65 9.79 -24.34
N LEU A 100 -1.96 9.95 -24.17
CA LEU A 100 -2.57 10.50 -22.96
C LEU A 100 -3.36 9.42 -22.24
N TYR A 101 -2.91 9.06 -21.05
CA TYR A 101 -3.62 8.16 -20.14
C TYR A 101 -4.52 8.98 -19.21
N THR A 102 -5.68 8.43 -18.93
CA THR A 102 -6.63 8.97 -17.94
C THR A 102 -7.10 7.86 -17.02
N GLY A 103 -7.36 8.18 -15.76
CA GLY A 103 -7.92 7.23 -14.80
C GLY A 103 -8.48 7.92 -13.57
N VAL A 104 -8.85 7.12 -12.59
CA VAL A 104 -9.27 7.56 -11.26
C VAL A 104 -8.38 6.87 -10.24
N LEU A 105 -7.76 7.66 -9.37
CA LEU A 105 -6.94 7.21 -8.26
C LEU A 105 -7.67 7.50 -6.96
N TRP A 106 -7.67 6.53 -6.06
CA TRP A 106 -8.05 6.68 -4.67
C TRP A 106 -6.78 6.73 -3.82
N ALA A 107 -6.73 7.67 -2.89
CA ALA A 107 -5.61 7.88 -1.99
C ALA A 107 -6.09 7.82 -0.54
N LEU A 108 -5.36 7.08 0.29
CA LEU A 108 -5.53 6.98 1.74
C LEU A 108 -4.45 7.83 2.41
N PRO A 109 -4.83 8.75 3.31
CA PRO A 109 -3.89 9.44 4.18
C PRO A 109 -3.81 8.86 5.59
N ASP A 110 -2.63 9.07 6.19
CA ASP A 110 -2.24 8.90 7.59
C ASP A 110 -3.27 9.59 8.54
N ARG A 111 -3.14 9.35 9.84
CA ARG A 111 -3.96 9.82 10.98
C ARG A 111 -4.13 11.34 11.14
N GLY A 112 -3.75 12.13 10.14
CA GLY A 112 -3.76 13.60 10.14
C GLY A 112 -2.39 14.20 10.43
N TRP A 113 -2.35 15.52 10.59
CA TRP A 113 -1.12 16.24 10.96
C TRP A 113 -0.72 15.80 12.38
N ASN A 114 0.42 15.11 12.46
CA ASN A 114 0.86 14.35 13.62
C ASN A 114 2.29 14.70 14.06
N THR A 115 2.99 15.61 13.35
CA THR A 115 4.42 15.91 13.54
C THR A 115 4.78 16.36 14.97
N ASN A 116 3.82 16.96 15.68
CA ASN A 116 3.95 17.45 17.05
C ASN A 116 3.04 16.70 18.05
N GLY A 117 2.43 15.58 17.63
CA GLY A 117 1.43 14.84 18.39
C GLY A 117 0.09 14.72 17.67
N THR A 118 -0.69 13.70 18.01
CA THR A 118 -1.91 13.32 17.28
C THR A 118 -3.09 14.26 17.53
N LEU A 119 -4.05 14.23 16.60
CA LEU A 119 -5.22 15.11 16.56
C LEU A 119 -6.51 14.34 16.25
N ASN A 120 -7.67 14.92 16.57
CA ASN A 120 -8.99 14.33 16.29
C ASN A 120 -9.43 14.45 14.81
N PHE A 121 -8.46 14.31 13.90
CA PHE A 121 -8.68 14.15 12.47
C PHE A 121 -9.65 12.99 12.22
N THR A 122 -10.61 13.16 11.31
CA THR A 122 -11.47 12.05 10.87
C THR A 122 -10.78 11.33 9.69
N PRO A 123 -10.39 10.05 9.82
CA PRO A 123 -9.82 9.26 8.73
C PRO A 123 -10.76 9.20 7.52
N ARG A 124 -10.20 9.07 6.32
CA ARG A 124 -10.92 9.24 5.06
C ARG A 124 -10.20 8.59 3.89
N VAL A 125 -10.82 8.58 2.71
CA VAL A 125 -10.12 8.39 1.42
C VAL A 125 -10.50 9.49 0.45
N HIS A 126 -9.53 9.92 -0.35
CA HIS A 126 -9.68 10.96 -1.37
C HIS A 126 -9.75 10.35 -2.76
N LYS A 127 -10.63 10.89 -3.60
CA LYS A 127 -10.80 10.51 -5.01
C LYS A 127 -10.18 11.56 -5.90
N LEU A 128 -9.27 11.15 -6.78
CA LEU A 128 -8.50 12.02 -7.68
C LEU A 128 -8.70 11.57 -9.14
N ALA A 129 -8.88 12.51 -10.07
CA ALA A 129 -8.74 12.26 -11.50
C ALA A 129 -7.25 12.23 -11.87
N VAL A 130 -6.86 11.27 -12.69
CA VAL A 130 -5.51 11.15 -13.23
C VAL A 130 -5.50 11.56 -14.70
N SER A 131 -4.55 12.42 -15.07
CA SER A 131 -4.15 12.69 -16.45
C SER A 131 -2.64 12.50 -16.55
N PHE A 132 -2.17 11.67 -17.49
CA PHE A 132 -0.76 11.30 -17.58
C PHE A 132 -0.29 11.16 -19.03
N ALA A 133 0.73 11.94 -19.40
CA ALA A 133 1.41 11.84 -20.69
C ALA A 133 2.85 11.34 -20.49
N PRO A 134 3.15 10.03 -20.69
CA PRO A 134 4.47 9.47 -20.40
C PRO A 134 5.60 10.17 -21.15
N ALA A 135 6.71 10.44 -20.47
CA ALA A 135 7.89 11.08 -21.05
C ALA A 135 9.16 10.25 -20.81
N GLU A 136 9.86 9.88 -21.89
CA GLU A 136 11.20 9.26 -21.83
C GLU A 136 12.33 10.28 -22.09
N ALA A 137 12.01 11.47 -22.58
CA ALA A 137 12.92 12.62 -22.63
C ALA A 137 12.91 13.39 -21.30
N ALA A 138 13.67 14.50 -21.21
CA ALA A 138 13.53 15.44 -20.11
C ALA A 138 12.22 16.23 -20.23
N ALA A 139 11.47 16.35 -19.13
CA ALA A 139 10.23 17.10 -19.04
C ALA A 139 10.48 18.41 -18.27
N THR A 140 10.06 19.54 -18.84
CA THR A 140 10.23 20.87 -18.22
C THR A 140 9.06 21.27 -17.30
N LYS A 141 8.05 20.40 -17.18
CA LYS A 141 6.84 20.56 -16.37
C LYS A 141 6.33 19.18 -15.91
N PRO A 142 5.55 19.10 -14.82
CA PRO A 142 4.82 17.89 -14.45
C PRO A 142 3.97 17.35 -15.61
N ASN A 143 4.15 16.06 -15.91
CA ASN A 143 3.44 15.35 -16.98
C ASN A 143 2.42 14.33 -16.44
N LEU A 144 2.38 14.14 -15.13
CA LEU A 144 1.25 13.59 -14.38
C LEU A 144 0.49 14.76 -13.72
N GLN A 145 -0.83 14.77 -13.84
CA GLN A 145 -1.74 15.66 -13.13
C GLN A 145 -2.71 14.84 -12.29
N LEU A 146 -2.93 15.29 -11.06
CA LEU A 146 -3.84 14.72 -10.07
C LEU A 146 -4.82 15.82 -9.66
N GLU A 147 -6.09 15.68 -10.00
CA GLU A 147 -7.14 16.67 -9.72
C GLU A 147 -8.13 16.11 -8.69
N TYR A 148 -8.42 16.88 -7.64
CA TYR A 148 -9.36 16.49 -6.60
C TYR A 148 -10.80 16.35 -7.13
N LEU A 149 -11.45 15.23 -6.84
CA LEU A 149 -12.85 14.97 -7.18
C LEU A 149 -13.75 14.90 -5.95
N ASP A 150 -13.42 14.05 -4.97
CA ASP A 150 -14.29 13.78 -3.83
C ASP A 150 -13.54 13.21 -2.61
N THR A 151 -14.24 13.11 -1.47
CA THR A 151 -13.74 12.53 -0.22
C THR A 151 -14.82 11.68 0.45
N VAL A 152 -14.45 10.52 0.97
CA VAL A 152 -15.30 9.66 1.81
C VAL A 152 -14.71 9.61 3.21
N LEU A 153 -15.44 10.12 4.21
CA LEU A 153 -15.03 10.07 5.62
C LEU A 153 -15.36 8.71 6.23
N PHE A 154 -14.50 8.18 7.10
CA PHE A 154 -14.71 6.91 7.77
C PHE A 154 -15.46 7.04 9.10
N SER A 155 -16.38 6.10 9.33
CA SER A 155 -17.23 6.02 10.51
C SER A 155 -17.34 4.58 11.02
N ASP A 156 -17.59 4.45 12.33
CA ASP A 156 -17.68 3.17 13.02
C ASP A 156 -18.95 2.38 12.61
N PRO A 157 -19.18 1.16 13.11
CA PRO A 157 -20.36 0.37 12.73
C PRO A 157 -21.70 1.07 13.01
N THR A 158 -21.76 2.02 13.96
CA THR A 158 -22.95 2.82 14.30
C THR A 158 -23.09 4.11 13.49
N GLY A 159 -22.04 4.52 12.77
CA GLY A 159 -21.97 5.76 12.01
C GLY A 159 -21.36 6.94 12.76
N ALA A 160 -20.74 6.72 13.94
CA ALA A 160 -19.96 7.77 14.60
C ALA A 160 -18.60 7.95 13.90
N PRO A 161 -18.05 9.17 13.75
CA PRO A 161 -16.74 9.38 13.11
C PRO A 161 -15.61 8.63 13.82
N LEU A 162 -14.64 8.13 13.03
CA LEU A 162 -13.35 7.67 13.56
C LEU A 162 -12.48 8.86 13.99
N THR A 163 -11.31 8.57 14.57
CA THR A 163 -10.31 9.55 14.97
C THR A 163 -8.88 9.10 14.62
N GLY A 164 -7.99 10.03 14.31
CA GLY A 164 -6.56 9.80 14.16
C GLY A 164 -5.77 9.79 15.48
N LEU A 165 -6.42 10.12 16.61
CA LEU A 165 -5.81 10.12 17.93
C LEU A 165 -5.26 8.74 18.33
N ASP A 166 -4.09 8.73 18.96
CA ASP A 166 -3.52 7.53 19.60
C ASP A 166 -4.54 6.95 20.62
N PRO A 167 -4.86 5.64 20.54
CA PRO A 167 -5.88 5.02 21.40
C PRO A 167 -5.45 4.96 22.89
N GLY A 168 -4.21 5.27 23.20
CA GLY A 168 -3.66 5.32 24.54
C GLY A 168 -3.36 3.94 25.11
N ALA A 169 -2.91 3.94 26.37
CA ALA A 169 -2.43 2.73 27.02
C ALA A 169 -3.52 1.66 27.26
N SER A 170 -4.78 2.06 27.32
CA SER A 170 -5.93 1.18 27.60
C SER A 170 -7.22 1.72 27.01
N GLY A 171 -7.92 0.90 26.22
CA GLY A 171 -9.24 1.24 25.72
C GLY A 171 -9.64 0.37 24.53
N ALA A 172 -10.80 -0.29 24.64
CA ALA A 172 -11.46 -0.89 23.49
C ALA A 172 -12.98 -0.67 23.54
N ILE A 173 -13.64 -0.70 22.39
CA ILE A 173 -15.10 -0.70 22.26
C ILE A 173 -15.55 -1.97 21.55
N GLU A 174 -16.71 -2.51 21.95
CA GLU A 174 -17.28 -3.71 21.36
C GLU A 174 -18.54 -3.34 20.55
N PHE A 175 -18.62 -3.81 19.31
CA PHE A 175 -19.81 -3.69 18.46
C PHE A 175 -20.34 -5.09 18.12
N PRO A 176 -21.67 -5.28 17.99
CA PRO A 176 -22.23 -6.58 17.61
C PRO A 176 -21.66 -7.09 16.28
N GLY A 177 -20.99 -8.24 16.31
CA GLY A 177 -20.37 -8.86 15.13
C GLY A 177 -18.94 -8.42 14.82
N PHE A 178 -18.29 -7.65 15.70
CA PHE A 178 -16.92 -7.17 15.56
C PHE A 178 -16.03 -7.66 16.71
N PRO A 179 -14.71 -7.77 16.51
CA PRO A 179 -13.75 -7.82 17.61
C PRO A 179 -13.78 -6.50 18.41
N ALA A 180 -13.17 -6.51 19.59
CA ALA A 180 -12.97 -5.27 20.35
C ALA A 180 -11.99 -4.35 19.59
N LEU A 181 -12.42 -3.12 19.29
CA LEU A 181 -11.68 -2.15 18.47
C LEU A 181 -10.92 -1.14 19.34
N PRO A 182 -9.69 -0.72 18.97
CA PRO A 182 -8.95 0.34 19.65
C PRO A 182 -9.74 1.66 19.69
N VAL A 183 -9.67 2.41 20.79
CA VAL A 183 -10.36 3.70 20.92
C VAL A 183 -9.55 4.74 21.68
N ALA A 184 -9.41 5.93 21.11
CA ALA A 184 -8.99 7.11 21.86
C ALA A 184 -10.15 7.65 22.70
N THR A 185 -9.83 8.09 23.92
CA THR A 185 -10.71 8.92 24.75
C THR A 185 -10.05 10.29 24.92
N TYR A 186 -10.78 11.36 24.61
CA TYR A 186 -10.28 12.72 24.58
C TYR A 186 -11.22 13.71 25.28
N GLU A 187 -10.67 14.83 25.70
CA GLU A 187 -11.40 15.96 26.27
C GLU A 187 -11.48 17.10 25.24
N GLY A 188 -12.36 18.08 25.46
CA GLY A 188 -12.49 19.21 24.54
C GLY A 188 -13.08 18.83 23.18
N ASP A 189 -12.59 19.49 22.12
CA ASP A 189 -12.86 19.13 20.72
C ASP A 189 -11.92 18.02 20.19
N GLY A 190 -10.83 17.71 20.91
CA GLY A 190 -9.75 16.84 20.46
C GLY A 190 -8.73 17.51 19.52
N PHE A 191 -8.75 18.84 19.45
CA PHE A 191 -7.78 19.73 18.82
C PHE A 191 -7.13 20.71 19.82
N GLY A 192 -7.51 20.63 21.10
CA GLY A 192 -7.01 21.50 22.18
C GLY A 192 -7.94 22.66 22.55
N GLY A 193 -9.13 22.74 21.94
CA GLY A 193 -10.18 23.70 22.25
C GLY A 193 -11.30 23.14 23.14
N ASP A 194 -12.22 24.03 23.53
CA ASP A 194 -13.38 23.70 24.35
C ASP A 194 -14.36 22.75 23.64
N GLY A 195 -14.84 21.74 24.36
CA GLY A 195 -15.81 20.77 23.82
C GLY A 195 -16.18 19.69 24.84
N PRO A 196 -17.15 18.81 24.50
CA PRO A 196 -17.66 17.79 25.42
C PRO A 196 -16.72 16.59 25.62
N GLY A 197 -15.57 16.55 24.94
CA GLY A 197 -14.76 15.35 24.80
C GLY A 197 -15.41 14.31 23.90
N GLY A 198 -14.83 13.11 23.88
CA GLY A 198 -15.36 12.00 23.12
C GLY A 198 -14.59 10.71 23.29
N ARG A 199 -15.17 9.64 22.73
CA ARG A 199 -14.57 8.31 22.67
C ARG A 199 -14.89 7.74 21.28
N ARG A 200 -13.86 7.54 20.46
CA ARG A 200 -13.97 7.18 19.03
C ARG A 200 -13.02 6.04 18.71
N VAL A 201 -13.36 5.24 17.71
CA VAL A 201 -12.43 4.24 17.15
C VAL A 201 -11.24 4.97 16.52
N SER A 202 -10.04 4.59 16.96
CA SER A 202 -8.80 5.10 16.39
C SER A 202 -8.48 4.34 15.10
N LEU A 203 -7.98 5.04 14.09
CA LEU A 203 -7.42 4.44 12.88
C LEU A 203 -6.25 5.26 12.38
N ASP A 204 -5.20 4.53 12.04
CA ASP A 204 -3.97 4.98 11.44
C ASP A 204 -3.84 4.30 10.08
N GLY A 205 -4.26 4.97 9.00
CA GLY A 205 -4.59 4.31 7.74
C GLY A 205 -3.40 4.17 6.80
N GLU A 206 -2.83 2.97 6.70
CA GLU A 206 -1.53 2.76 6.02
C GLU A 206 -1.59 1.79 4.81
N GLY A 207 -2.76 1.33 4.39
CA GLY A 207 -2.89 0.38 3.27
C GLY A 207 -4.30 0.36 2.69
N LEU A 208 -4.47 0.36 1.36
CA LEU A 208 -5.76 0.53 0.69
C LEU A 208 -6.03 -0.53 -0.40
N VAL A 209 -7.11 -1.28 -0.26
CA VAL A 209 -7.66 -2.16 -1.32
C VAL A 209 -9.10 -1.79 -1.65
N LEU A 210 -9.39 -1.60 -2.94
CA LEU A 210 -10.74 -1.37 -3.44
C LEU A 210 -11.47 -2.71 -3.66
N GLY A 211 -12.58 -2.92 -2.96
CA GLY A 211 -13.48 -4.04 -3.18
C GLY A 211 -14.32 -3.89 -4.45
N ALA A 212 -14.68 -5.01 -5.08
CA ALA A 212 -15.48 -5.02 -6.32
C ALA A 212 -16.90 -4.44 -6.19
N ASP A 213 -17.40 -4.29 -4.95
CA ASP A 213 -18.65 -3.63 -4.59
C ASP A 213 -18.49 -2.12 -4.29
N GLY A 214 -17.28 -1.58 -4.43
CA GLY A 214 -16.90 -0.23 -4.03
C GLY A 214 -16.62 -0.07 -2.54
N SER A 215 -16.53 -1.15 -1.76
CA SER A 215 -16.02 -1.09 -0.39
C SER A 215 -14.52 -0.79 -0.35
N PHE A 216 -14.04 -0.28 0.78
CA PHE A 216 -12.62 -0.05 1.04
C PHE A 216 -12.16 -1.04 2.10
N TRP A 217 -11.09 -1.78 1.83
CA TRP A 217 -10.32 -2.47 2.87
C TRP A 217 -9.14 -1.59 3.24
N VAL A 218 -8.93 -1.40 4.54
CA VAL A 218 -7.92 -0.48 5.09
C VAL A 218 -7.16 -1.16 6.22
N SER A 219 -5.83 -1.17 6.17
CA SER A 219 -5.00 -1.63 7.29
C SER A 219 -4.73 -0.48 8.27
N ASP A 220 -4.51 -0.87 9.53
CA ASP A 220 -4.38 0.03 10.67
C ASP A 220 -2.99 -0.11 11.31
N GLU A 221 -2.30 1.00 11.57
CA GLU A 221 -1.05 1.00 12.31
C GLU A 221 -1.28 0.72 13.81
N TYR A 222 -2.37 1.25 14.40
CA TYR A 222 -2.63 1.14 15.83
C TYR A 222 -3.01 -0.29 16.26
N GLY A 223 -3.99 -0.89 15.59
CA GLY A 223 -4.65 -2.15 15.97
C GLY A 223 -3.73 -3.38 16.13
N PRO A 224 -2.68 -3.56 15.32
CA PRO A 224 -2.73 -3.39 13.87
C PRO A 224 -3.80 -4.33 13.30
N TYR A 225 -4.93 -3.77 12.84
CA TYR A 225 -6.09 -4.54 12.36
C TYR A 225 -6.28 -4.31 10.85
N VAL A 226 -7.23 -5.02 10.22
CA VAL A 226 -7.72 -4.65 8.88
C VAL A 226 -9.23 -4.42 8.91
N TYR A 227 -9.67 -3.24 8.53
CA TYR A 227 -11.07 -2.84 8.51
C TYR A 227 -11.65 -2.91 7.09
N ARG A 228 -12.96 -3.14 6.98
CA ARG A 228 -13.72 -2.95 5.75
C ARG A 228 -14.77 -1.86 5.95
N PHE A 229 -14.77 -0.86 5.08
CA PHE A 229 -15.75 0.22 5.05
C PHE A 229 -16.65 0.09 3.81
N SER A 230 -17.93 0.45 3.90
CA SER A 230 -18.78 0.57 2.72
C SER A 230 -18.30 1.71 1.82
N LYS A 231 -18.85 1.81 0.59
CA LYS A 231 -18.56 2.93 -0.32
C LYS A 231 -18.93 4.31 0.24
N GLU A 232 -19.80 4.35 1.24
CA GLU A 232 -20.16 5.55 2.02
C GLU A 232 -19.27 5.79 3.26
N GLY A 233 -18.28 4.93 3.49
CA GLY A 233 -17.31 5.07 4.58
C GLY A 233 -17.74 4.50 5.94
N ARG A 234 -18.86 3.75 6.03
CA ARG A 234 -19.26 3.12 7.30
C ARG A 234 -18.59 1.76 7.48
N MET A 235 -18.01 1.49 8.64
CA MET A 235 -17.37 0.21 8.93
C MET A 235 -18.39 -0.94 8.89
N VAL A 236 -18.06 -1.99 8.14
CA VAL A 236 -18.88 -3.19 7.88
C VAL A 236 -18.19 -4.51 8.21
N GLY A 237 -16.89 -4.50 8.51
CA GLY A 237 -16.16 -5.65 9.03
C GLY A 237 -14.80 -5.26 9.60
N ALA A 238 -14.21 -6.13 10.40
CA ALA A 238 -12.86 -5.99 10.94
C ALA A 238 -12.20 -7.36 11.13
N ILE A 239 -10.92 -7.45 10.77
CA ILE A 239 -10.06 -8.61 10.96
C ILE A 239 -9.08 -8.26 12.09
N ARG A 240 -9.18 -9.00 13.19
CA ARG A 240 -8.20 -8.98 14.28
C ARG A 240 -7.10 -10.00 13.97
N PRO A 241 -5.80 -9.62 13.99
CA PRO A 241 -4.70 -10.55 13.75
C PRO A 241 -4.52 -11.52 14.93
N PRO A 242 -3.62 -12.52 14.79
CA PRO A 242 -3.14 -13.32 15.90
C PRO A 242 -2.65 -12.49 17.09
N ASP A 243 -2.71 -13.07 18.29
CA ASP A 243 -2.37 -12.35 19.53
C ASP A 243 -0.88 -11.91 19.55
N ALA A 244 0.00 -12.64 18.85
CA ALA A 244 1.40 -12.29 18.62
C ALA A 244 1.63 -10.86 18.06
N TYR A 245 0.66 -10.30 17.33
CA TYR A 245 0.75 -8.96 16.73
C TYR A 245 0.28 -7.85 17.66
N VAL A 246 -0.49 -8.17 18.69
CA VAL A 246 -1.20 -7.19 19.50
C VAL A 246 -0.29 -6.66 20.61
N PRO A 247 0.02 -5.36 20.64
CA PRO A 247 1.03 -4.79 21.54
C PRO A 247 0.66 -4.96 23.02
N GLN A 248 1.59 -5.49 23.82
CA GLN A 248 1.42 -5.67 25.27
C GLN A 248 2.28 -4.69 26.07
N ARG A 249 1.69 -4.11 27.11
CA ARG A 249 2.41 -3.39 28.17
C ARG A 249 1.91 -3.84 29.54
N ASN A 250 2.84 -4.06 30.46
CA ASN A 250 2.55 -4.53 31.83
C ASN A 250 1.65 -5.79 31.88
N GLY A 251 1.77 -6.69 30.89
CA GLY A 251 0.94 -7.90 30.78
C GLY A 251 -0.50 -7.66 30.29
N SER A 252 -0.76 -6.54 29.60
CA SER A 252 -2.08 -6.18 29.09
C SER A 252 -2.02 -5.49 27.72
N GLN A 253 -3.09 -5.64 26.92
CA GLN A 253 -3.20 -5.05 25.58
C GLN A 253 -3.16 -3.53 25.63
N SER A 254 -2.31 -2.93 24.80
CA SER A 254 -1.99 -1.51 24.83
C SER A 254 -1.73 -0.97 23.42
N PHE A 255 -2.79 -0.54 22.73
CA PHE A 255 -2.75 -0.10 21.33
C PHE A 255 -2.06 1.26 21.10
N SER A 256 -1.48 1.88 22.12
CA SER A 256 -0.69 3.11 21.93
C SER A 256 0.52 2.86 21.01
N ALA A 257 0.78 3.83 20.13
CA ALA A 257 1.99 3.96 19.34
C ALA A 257 3.04 4.86 20.03
N ALA A 258 2.76 5.32 21.26
CA ALA A 258 3.47 6.39 21.95
C ALA A 258 3.38 7.76 21.26
N SER A 259 2.31 7.98 20.48
CA SER A 259 2.07 9.21 19.70
C SER A 259 1.06 10.11 20.41
N ALA A 260 1.44 10.63 21.58
CA ALA A 260 0.58 11.44 22.44
C ALA A 260 -0.09 12.62 21.69
N PRO A 261 -1.32 13.03 22.06
CA PRO A 261 -2.01 14.13 21.40
C PRO A 261 -1.30 15.47 21.65
N ILE A 262 -1.33 16.36 20.66
CA ILE A 262 -0.62 17.67 20.72
C ILE A 262 -1.04 18.53 21.92
N TYR A 263 -2.29 18.42 22.37
CA TYR A 263 -2.84 19.17 23.50
C TYR A 263 -2.56 18.52 24.87
N ASP A 264 -2.07 17.28 24.92
CA ASP A 264 -1.60 16.62 26.15
C ASP A 264 -0.44 15.66 25.85
N PRO A 265 0.78 16.21 25.62
CA PRO A 265 1.97 15.43 25.33
C PRO A 265 2.46 14.56 26.50
N SER A 266 1.79 14.62 27.67
CA SER A 266 2.12 13.79 28.82
C SER A 266 1.52 12.38 28.75
N ARG A 267 0.57 12.14 27.83
CA ARG A 267 -0.17 10.88 27.65
C ARG A 267 0.62 9.78 26.92
N LEU A 268 1.87 9.58 27.31
CA LEU A 268 2.69 8.48 26.84
C LEU A 268 2.45 7.21 27.68
N PRO A 269 2.53 6.01 27.08
CA PRO A 269 2.45 4.76 27.83
C PRO A 269 3.71 4.54 28.69
N VAL A 270 3.58 3.79 29.78
CA VAL A 270 4.69 3.40 30.66
C VAL A 270 4.66 1.88 30.88
N PRO A 271 5.69 1.11 30.43
CA PRO A 271 6.84 1.55 29.64
C PRO A 271 6.44 2.10 28.26
N GLU A 272 7.33 2.88 27.65
CA GLU A 272 7.12 3.47 26.32
C GLU A 272 7.00 2.37 25.26
N ASP A 273 7.99 1.47 25.19
CA ASP A 273 7.97 0.32 24.28
C ASP A 273 7.08 -0.83 24.81
N PRO A 274 6.36 -1.54 23.92
CA PRO A 274 5.65 -2.76 24.26
C PRO A 274 6.63 -3.94 24.45
N ALA A 275 6.25 -4.92 25.27
CA ALA A 275 7.06 -6.12 25.54
C ALA A 275 6.98 -7.17 24.42
N SER A 276 5.80 -7.28 23.80
CA SER A 276 5.48 -8.17 22.68
C SER A 276 4.39 -7.51 21.80
N GLY A 277 4.18 -8.02 20.58
CA GLY A 277 3.32 -7.39 19.58
C GLY A 277 4.10 -6.51 18.59
N ARG A 278 3.38 -5.70 17.80
CA ARG A 278 4.03 -4.65 16.99
C ARG A 278 4.81 -3.66 17.87
N ALA A 279 5.85 -3.06 17.31
CA ALA A 279 6.52 -1.93 17.95
C ALA A 279 5.65 -0.65 17.95
N ASN A 280 6.13 0.41 18.59
CA ASN A 280 5.58 1.75 18.44
C ASN A 280 5.70 2.23 16.99
N ASN A 281 4.59 2.71 16.42
CA ASN A 281 4.51 3.27 15.06
C ASN A 281 5.16 2.36 13.99
N GLN A 282 4.78 1.06 13.99
CA GLN A 282 5.24 0.03 13.04
C GLN A 282 4.17 -1.07 12.88
N GLY A 283 2.95 -0.70 12.47
CA GLY A 283 1.79 -1.59 12.39
C GLY A 283 1.61 -2.25 11.02
N PHE A 284 0.37 -2.42 10.54
CA PHE A 284 0.10 -3.01 9.23
C PHE A 284 0.04 -1.95 8.12
N GLU A 285 1.02 -2.00 7.21
CA GLU A 285 1.17 -1.01 6.13
C GLU A 285 1.10 -1.65 4.73
N GLY A 286 1.68 -2.84 4.54
CA GLY A 286 1.46 -3.52 3.27
C GLY A 286 0.09 -4.17 3.26
N LEU A 287 -0.86 -3.69 2.46
CA LEU A 287 -2.17 -4.34 2.28
C LEU A 287 -2.48 -4.59 0.81
N THR A 288 -2.69 -5.85 0.44
CA THR A 288 -3.01 -6.20 -0.95
C THR A 288 -4.01 -7.34 -1.07
N LEU A 289 -4.59 -7.47 -2.25
CA LEU A 289 -5.51 -8.55 -2.60
C LEU A 289 -4.89 -9.41 -3.70
N SER A 290 -5.08 -10.73 -3.66
CA SER A 290 -4.69 -11.58 -4.78
C SER A 290 -5.41 -11.17 -6.08
N PRO A 291 -4.82 -11.39 -7.27
CA PRO A 291 -5.43 -10.97 -8.54
C PRO A 291 -6.77 -11.64 -8.89
N ASP A 292 -7.16 -12.69 -8.17
CA ASP A 292 -8.48 -13.33 -8.28
C ASP A 292 -9.52 -12.79 -7.28
N GLY A 293 -9.14 -11.84 -6.43
CA GLY A 293 -10.01 -11.21 -5.43
C GLY A 293 -10.25 -12.02 -4.15
N THR A 294 -9.62 -13.18 -3.98
CA THR A 294 -9.97 -14.14 -2.92
C THR A 294 -9.13 -14.06 -1.66
N THR A 295 -7.90 -13.56 -1.75
CA THR A 295 -6.91 -13.63 -0.67
C THR A 295 -6.42 -12.25 -0.30
N LEU A 296 -6.79 -11.76 0.88
CA LEU A 296 -6.26 -10.54 1.45
C LEU A 296 -4.92 -10.86 2.12
N SER A 297 -3.84 -10.17 1.75
CA SER A 297 -2.52 -10.34 2.37
C SER A 297 -2.11 -9.03 3.04
N VAL A 298 -1.65 -9.12 4.29
CA VAL A 298 -1.27 -7.96 5.10
C VAL A 298 0.10 -8.15 5.76
N LEU A 299 0.95 -7.14 5.68
CA LEU A 299 2.36 -7.15 6.10
C LEU A 299 2.61 -6.07 7.16
N VAL A 300 3.23 -6.47 8.28
CA VAL A 300 3.68 -5.54 9.32
C VAL A 300 4.90 -4.73 8.86
N GLN A 301 5.01 -3.46 9.24
CA GLN A 301 6.07 -2.53 8.79
C GLN A 301 7.50 -3.07 9.04
N SER A 302 7.70 -3.75 10.17
CA SER A 302 8.94 -4.44 10.49
C SER A 302 8.68 -5.60 11.46
N ALA A 303 9.75 -6.27 11.94
CA ALA A 303 9.59 -7.37 12.89
C ALA A 303 8.83 -6.95 14.16
N LEU A 304 7.97 -7.85 14.66
CA LEU A 304 7.34 -7.73 15.97
C LEU A 304 8.42 -7.68 17.06
N MET A 305 8.09 -7.16 18.25
CA MET A 305 9.06 -6.99 19.34
C MET A 305 9.80 -8.29 19.65
N GLN A 306 9.07 -9.41 19.72
CA GLN A 306 9.61 -10.75 19.97
C GLN A 306 10.31 -11.41 18.75
N ASP A 307 10.30 -10.80 17.57
CA ASP A 307 10.91 -11.32 16.33
C ASP A 307 12.20 -10.60 15.90
N GLY A 308 12.66 -9.63 16.69
CA GLY A 308 13.76 -8.74 16.32
C GLY A 308 13.47 -7.26 16.57
N GLY A 309 12.21 -6.89 16.85
CA GLY A 309 11.81 -5.50 17.11
C GLY A 309 12.47 -4.90 18.35
N ALA A 310 12.73 -5.70 19.39
CA ALA A 310 13.37 -5.26 20.64
C ALA A 310 14.77 -4.65 20.44
N GLY A 311 15.63 -5.26 19.59
CA GLY A 311 16.94 -4.67 19.22
C GLY A 311 16.85 -3.50 18.21
N GLY A 312 15.63 -3.06 17.86
CA GLY A 312 15.33 -1.88 17.07
C GLY A 312 15.86 -1.91 15.63
N LYS A 313 16.30 -0.76 15.12
CA LYS A 313 16.68 -0.57 13.69
C LYS A 313 17.83 -1.45 13.19
N LYS A 314 18.48 -2.27 14.03
CA LYS A 314 19.55 -3.21 13.66
C LYS A 314 19.05 -4.64 13.43
N SER A 315 17.98 -5.05 14.12
CA SER A 315 17.50 -6.44 14.20
C SER A 315 16.06 -6.64 13.72
N ARG A 316 15.27 -5.56 13.54
CA ARG A 316 13.84 -5.58 13.14
C ARG A 316 13.54 -6.10 11.71
N ARG A 317 14.37 -6.99 11.19
CA ARG A 317 14.43 -7.41 9.78
C ARG A 317 13.33 -8.39 9.36
N HIS A 318 12.87 -9.22 10.29
CA HIS A 318 11.97 -10.33 10.00
C HIS A 318 10.51 -9.92 10.24
N ALA A 319 9.97 -9.14 9.30
CA ALA A 319 8.54 -8.83 9.25
C ALA A 319 7.73 -10.10 8.94
N ARG A 320 6.45 -10.13 9.34
CA ARG A 320 5.54 -11.24 9.07
C ARG A 320 4.39 -10.83 8.15
N LEU A 321 4.12 -11.65 7.14
CA LEU A 321 3.01 -11.53 6.19
C LEU A 321 1.90 -12.50 6.59
N LEU A 322 0.69 -12.01 6.87
CA LEU A 322 -0.52 -12.82 7.05
C LEU A 322 -1.30 -12.89 5.75
N GLN A 323 -1.93 -14.05 5.50
CA GLN A 323 -2.91 -14.21 4.43
C GLN A 323 -4.26 -14.67 4.97
N TYR A 324 -5.34 -14.08 4.45
CA TYR A 324 -6.73 -14.40 4.81
C TYR A 324 -7.52 -14.78 3.57
N ASP A 325 -8.34 -15.82 3.65
CA ASP A 325 -9.37 -16.10 2.65
C ASP A 325 -10.58 -15.19 2.92
N ILE A 326 -10.94 -14.37 1.93
CA ILE A 326 -12.10 -13.46 1.96
C ILE A 326 -13.17 -13.80 0.91
N ALA A 327 -13.07 -14.96 0.25
CA ALA A 327 -14.09 -15.47 -0.67
C ALA A 327 -15.27 -16.10 0.08
N ALA A 328 -15.05 -16.57 1.31
CA ALA A 328 -16.11 -16.91 2.25
C ALA A 328 -16.96 -15.66 2.61
N PRO A 329 -18.25 -15.82 2.99
CA PRO A 329 -19.05 -14.69 3.48
C PRO A 329 -18.32 -13.98 4.63
N PRO A 330 -18.42 -12.65 4.73
CA PRO A 330 -17.50 -11.82 5.49
C PRO A 330 -17.34 -12.33 6.93
N ILE A 331 -16.09 -12.36 7.37
CA ILE A 331 -15.64 -12.77 8.69
C ILE A 331 -16.49 -12.05 9.75
N THR A 332 -17.51 -12.75 10.27
CA THR A 332 -18.39 -12.26 11.34
C THR A 332 -17.83 -12.69 12.69
N THR A 333 -16.67 -12.14 13.04
CA THR A 333 -16.02 -12.32 14.34
C THR A 333 -16.81 -11.60 15.43
N SER A 334 -17.92 -12.22 15.83
CA SER A 334 -18.74 -11.85 17.00
C SER A 334 -18.05 -12.14 18.35
N SER A 335 -16.73 -12.31 18.35
CA SER A 335 -15.94 -12.69 19.51
C SER A 335 -14.58 -11.98 19.49
N ARG A 336 -13.94 -11.87 20.67
CA ARG A 336 -12.57 -11.35 20.81
C ARG A 336 -11.49 -12.22 20.16
N GLN A 337 -11.83 -13.41 19.67
CA GLN A 337 -10.84 -14.32 19.09
C GLN A 337 -10.21 -13.70 17.83
N PRO A 338 -8.89 -13.91 17.60
CA PRO A 338 -8.28 -13.64 16.31
C PRO A 338 -9.05 -14.27 15.16
N THR A 339 -8.96 -13.67 13.98
CA THR A 339 -9.27 -14.40 12.75
C THR A 339 -8.04 -15.28 12.44
N PRO A 340 -8.17 -16.61 12.33
CA PRO A 340 -7.04 -17.43 11.93
C PRO A 340 -6.61 -17.07 10.50
N PRO A 341 -5.31 -16.78 10.25
CA PRO A 341 -4.80 -16.69 8.89
C PRO A 341 -4.86 -18.06 8.21
N LYS A 342 -4.91 -18.08 6.88
CA LYS A 342 -4.79 -19.31 6.08
C LYS A 342 -3.33 -19.73 5.84
N ALA A 343 -2.41 -18.78 6.00
CA ALA A 343 -0.97 -18.91 5.90
C ALA A 343 -0.28 -17.67 6.49
N GLU A 344 0.93 -17.82 7.01
CA GLU A 344 1.79 -16.77 7.57
C GLU A 344 3.22 -17.00 7.10
N TYR A 345 3.93 -15.95 6.66
CA TYR A 345 5.28 -16.07 6.12
C TYR A 345 6.22 -14.98 6.65
N VAL A 346 7.47 -15.34 6.91
CA VAL A 346 8.51 -14.37 7.27
C VAL A 346 9.05 -13.66 6.02
N VAL A 347 8.95 -12.34 5.95
CA VAL A 347 9.52 -11.48 4.90
C VAL A 347 10.80 -10.81 5.42
N PRO A 348 11.99 -11.14 4.87
CA PRO A 348 13.25 -10.65 5.39
C PRO A 348 13.63 -9.31 4.72
N LEU A 349 13.28 -8.20 5.38
CA LEU A 349 13.44 -6.83 4.90
C LEU A 349 14.87 -6.47 4.46
N PRO A 350 15.05 -5.48 3.57
CA PRO A 350 16.35 -5.10 3.08
C PRO A 350 17.14 -4.30 4.13
N THR A 351 18.45 -4.28 3.97
CA THR A 351 19.36 -3.55 4.84
C THR A 351 20.26 -2.62 4.04
N PHE A 352 20.52 -1.44 4.58
CA PHE A 352 21.47 -0.46 4.06
C PHE A 352 22.49 -0.10 5.14
N VAL A 353 23.57 0.59 4.75
CA VAL A 353 24.54 1.15 5.69
C VAL A 353 24.29 2.66 5.78
N ASN A 354 24.10 3.19 6.99
CA ASN A 354 23.88 4.61 7.20
C ASN A 354 25.20 5.42 7.14
N ASP A 355 25.09 6.75 7.22
CA ASP A 355 26.25 7.66 7.19
C ASP A 355 27.24 7.42 8.35
N ASP A 356 26.78 6.82 9.47
CA ASP A 356 27.59 6.44 10.63
C ASP A 356 28.31 5.07 10.46
N GLY A 357 28.11 4.39 9.32
CA GLY A 357 28.70 3.07 9.04
C GLY A 357 27.97 1.88 9.66
N GLU A 358 26.77 2.08 10.19
CA GLU A 358 25.95 1.03 10.81
C GLU A 358 24.97 0.41 9.82
N THR A 359 24.87 -0.93 9.81
CA THR A 359 23.79 -1.63 9.10
C THR A 359 22.45 -1.35 9.76
N ARG A 360 21.48 -0.88 8.98
CA ARG A 360 20.11 -0.57 9.39
C ARG A 360 19.11 -1.29 8.49
N VAL A 361 17.96 -1.67 9.06
CA VAL A 361 16.82 -2.22 8.32
C VAL A 361 16.02 -1.07 7.70
N ALA A 362 15.84 -1.12 6.37
CA ALA A 362 14.83 -0.31 5.70
C ALA A 362 13.46 -0.96 5.93
N ALA A 363 12.52 -0.19 6.48
CA ALA A 363 11.18 -0.68 6.78
C ALA A 363 10.38 -0.79 5.49
N GLN A 364 9.39 -1.69 5.45
CA GLN A 364 8.44 -1.73 4.33
C GLN A 364 7.29 -0.75 4.60
N SER A 365 6.76 -0.10 3.58
CA SER A 365 5.66 0.86 3.72
C SER A 365 4.53 0.65 2.70
N GLU A 366 4.59 -0.38 1.85
CA GLU A 366 3.50 -0.75 0.92
C GLU A 366 3.79 -2.12 0.29
N MET A 367 2.75 -2.85 -0.10
CA MET A 367 2.86 -4.13 -0.78
C MET A 367 1.80 -4.29 -1.88
N LEU A 368 2.17 -4.84 -3.04
CA LEU A 368 1.21 -5.24 -4.08
C LEU A 368 1.45 -6.67 -4.56
N ALA A 369 0.40 -7.50 -4.58
CA ALA A 369 0.48 -8.83 -5.17
C ALA A 369 0.68 -8.76 -6.70
N LEU A 370 1.52 -9.65 -7.23
CA LEU A 370 1.73 -9.89 -8.66
C LEU A 370 1.25 -11.28 -9.10
N GLY A 371 0.67 -12.04 -8.18
CA GLY A 371 0.30 -13.44 -8.32
C GLY A 371 0.00 -14.07 -6.96
N PRO A 372 -0.04 -15.40 -6.86
CA PRO A 372 -0.31 -16.09 -5.59
C PRO A 372 0.87 -16.08 -4.61
N THR A 373 2.11 -15.94 -5.09
CA THR A 373 3.32 -16.00 -4.24
C THR A 373 4.27 -14.81 -4.39
N GLN A 374 4.13 -14.01 -5.45
CA GLN A 374 5.01 -12.87 -5.74
C GLN A 374 4.35 -11.55 -5.38
N PHE A 375 5.15 -10.66 -4.80
CA PHE A 375 4.74 -9.34 -4.34
C PHE A 375 5.79 -8.29 -4.72
N LEU A 376 5.34 -7.11 -5.10
CA LEU A 376 6.12 -5.88 -4.95
C LEU A 376 6.06 -5.44 -3.49
N VAL A 377 7.14 -4.83 -3.02
CA VAL A 377 7.20 -4.18 -1.71
C VAL A 377 7.97 -2.88 -1.82
N LEU A 378 7.43 -1.81 -1.26
CA LEU A 378 8.11 -0.53 -1.13
C LEU A 378 8.87 -0.54 0.19
N ALA A 379 10.19 -0.34 0.15
CA ALA A 379 11.02 -0.29 1.36
C ALA A 379 11.93 0.94 1.36
N ARG A 380 12.05 1.60 2.52
CA ARG A 380 12.72 2.91 2.65
C ARG A 380 13.54 3.07 3.92
N ASP A 381 14.54 3.96 3.86
CA ASP A 381 15.16 4.55 5.03
C ASP A 381 14.31 5.69 5.63
N SER A 382 14.68 6.11 6.85
CA SER A 382 13.91 7.07 7.66
C SER A 382 14.71 8.36 7.94
N GLY A 383 14.03 9.50 7.97
CA GLY A 383 14.59 10.82 8.27
C GLY A 383 15.54 11.32 7.17
N ALA A 384 15.13 11.17 5.91
CA ALA A 384 15.90 11.50 4.72
C ALA A 384 15.04 12.05 3.54
N GLY A 385 15.03 13.37 3.33
CA GLY A 385 14.26 14.02 2.26
C GLY A 385 14.05 15.52 2.52
N ARG A 386 13.05 16.12 1.86
CA ARG A 386 12.52 17.46 2.19
C ARG A 386 12.19 17.59 3.68
N ALA A 387 12.48 18.75 4.29
CA ALA A 387 12.22 19.08 5.70
C ALA A 387 12.84 18.15 6.76
N ALA A 388 13.51 17.05 6.37
CA ALA A 388 14.14 16.11 7.27
C ALA A 388 15.57 16.54 7.65
N LYS A 389 16.09 15.98 8.76
CA LYS A 389 17.46 16.25 9.26
C LYS A 389 18.56 15.97 8.22
N ARG A 390 18.33 15.05 7.29
CA ARG A 390 19.20 14.73 6.15
C ARG A 390 18.37 14.87 4.88
N THR A 391 18.95 15.34 3.78
CA THR A 391 18.23 15.42 2.49
C THR A 391 18.42 14.19 1.60
N ARG A 392 19.42 13.34 1.88
CA ARG A 392 19.76 12.17 1.06
C ARG A 392 19.21 10.88 1.65
N SER A 393 18.25 10.26 0.97
CA SER A 393 17.83 8.88 1.19
C SER A 393 18.94 7.92 0.74
N LEU A 394 19.18 6.89 1.54
CA LEU A 394 20.16 5.84 1.24
C LEU A 394 19.50 4.54 0.76
N TYR A 395 18.19 4.40 0.96
CA TYR A 395 17.38 3.29 0.46
C TYR A 395 15.95 3.76 0.23
N ARG A 396 15.43 3.63 -1.00
CA ARG A 396 14.02 3.88 -1.33
C ARG A 396 13.68 3.12 -2.60
N HIS A 397 13.27 1.88 -2.44
CA HIS A 397 13.11 0.97 -3.57
C HIS A 397 11.73 0.34 -3.60
N VAL A 398 11.25 0.07 -4.82
CA VAL A 398 10.27 -1.00 -5.06
C VAL A 398 11.05 -2.27 -5.36
N ASP A 399 11.04 -3.18 -4.41
CA ASP A 399 11.69 -4.48 -4.48
C ASP A 399 10.65 -5.59 -4.71
N VAL A 400 11.14 -6.83 -4.81
CA VAL A 400 10.30 -8.01 -5.03
C VAL A 400 10.54 -9.03 -3.93
N PHE A 401 9.49 -9.65 -3.42
CA PHE A 401 9.63 -10.89 -2.66
C PHE A 401 8.72 -12.02 -3.15
N ASP A 402 9.13 -13.26 -2.88
CA ASP A 402 8.39 -14.48 -3.20
C ASP A 402 8.30 -15.43 -2.00
N VAL A 403 7.09 -15.87 -1.67
CA VAL A 403 6.80 -16.80 -0.56
C VAL A 403 6.70 -18.26 -1.01
N GLY A 404 6.86 -18.58 -2.30
CA GLY A 404 6.59 -19.91 -2.86
C GLY A 404 7.54 -21.03 -2.40
N LYS A 405 8.56 -20.69 -1.60
CA LYS A 405 9.45 -21.61 -0.89
C LYS A 405 9.68 -21.22 0.59
N ALA A 406 8.91 -20.27 1.10
CA ALA A 406 8.96 -19.91 2.51
C ALA A 406 8.27 -21.00 3.35
N THR A 407 8.69 -21.14 4.61
CA THR A 407 7.94 -21.92 5.60
C THR A 407 6.67 -21.16 5.95
N ASP A 408 5.52 -21.82 5.84
CA ASP A 408 4.27 -21.36 6.45
C ASP A 408 4.39 -21.56 7.97
N VAL A 409 4.30 -20.48 8.74
CA VAL A 409 4.60 -20.47 10.18
C VAL A 409 3.37 -20.43 11.09
N VAL A 410 2.15 -20.49 10.54
CA VAL A 410 0.90 -20.52 11.33
C VAL A 410 0.93 -21.69 12.32
N ALA A 411 0.93 -21.36 13.61
CA ALA A 411 0.98 -22.33 14.70
C ALA A 411 0.57 -21.66 16.02
N ASP A 412 -0.19 -22.37 16.86
CA ASP A 412 -0.71 -21.86 18.15
C ASP A 412 0.38 -21.26 19.07
N ASP A 413 1.63 -21.73 18.99
CA ASP A 413 2.75 -21.21 19.76
C ASP A 413 3.36 -19.94 19.13
N VAL A 414 3.51 -19.88 17.80
CA VAL A 414 4.01 -18.72 17.03
C VAL A 414 3.00 -17.55 16.99
N ASP A 415 1.71 -17.86 17.01
CA ASP A 415 0.58 -16.92 16.97
C ASP A 415 0.15 -16.40 18.36
N SER A 416 0.72 -16.95 19.43
CA SER A 416 0.48 -16.52 20.81
C SER A 416 1.16 -15.19 21.14
N VAL A 417 0.72 -14.53 22.22
CA VAL A 417 1.21 -13.20 22.66
C VAL A 417 2.74 -13.05 22.63
N ASP A 418 3.48 -14.03 23.15
CA ASP A 418 4.95 -14.03 23.18
C ASP A 418 5.55 -15.02 22.14
N GLY A 419 4.72 -15.45 21.19
CA GLY A 419 5.06 -16.36 20.10
C GLY A 419 5.99 -15.74 19.07
N SER A 420 7.04 -16.46 18.70
CA SER A 420 8.18 -15.92 17.95
C SER A 420 8.64 -16.85 16.84
N VAL A 421 9.07 -16.25 15.72
CA VAL A 421 9.76 -16.96 14.62
C VAL A 421 11.29 -16.93 14.76
N VAL A 422 11.83 -16.35 15.84
CA VAL A 422 13.27 -16.24 16.13
C VAL A 422 13.66 -16.89 17.46
N THR A 423 14.93 -17.25 17.60
CA THR A 423 15.52 -17.74 18.86
C THR A 423 16.10 -16.62 19.74
N ASP A 424 16.20 -15.39 19.20
CA ASP A 424 16.82 -14.24 19.86
C ASP A 424 16.19 -12.94 19.35
N ALA A 425 15.33 -12.32 20.16
CA ALA A 425 14.58 -11.09 19.83
C ALA A 425 15.45 -9.82 19.76
N GLU A 426 16.68 -9.84 20.30
CA GLU A 426 17.64 -8.73 20.19
C GLU A 426 18.47 -8.81 18.90
N LYS A 427 18.56 -10.00 18.30
CA LYS A 427 19.36 -10.24 17.09
C LYS A 427 18.52 -10.57 15.84
N GLY A 428 17.26 -10.98 16.01
CA GLY A 428 16.39 -11.42 14.91
C GLY A 428 16.86 -12.74 14.25
N VAL A 429 17.43 -13.67 15.03
CA VAL A 429 17.96 -14.94 14.49
C VAL A 429 16.83 -15.95 14.33
N LEU A 430 16.38 -16.19 13.10
CA LEU A 430 15.30 -17.14 12.79
C LEU A 430 15.50 -18.53 13.42
N ALA A 431 14.40 -19.13 13.85
CA ALA A 431 14.40 -20.48 14.39
C ALA A 431 14.70 -21.55 13.34
N ASP A 432 15.28 -22.68 13.79
CA ASP A 432 15.61 -23.81 12.93
C ASP A 432 14.37 -24.32 12.17
N GLY A 433 14.46 -24.38 10.85
CA GLY A 433 13.35 -24.80 9.97
C GLY A 433 12.47 -23.66 9.44
N VAL A 434 12.61 -22.43 9.94
CA VAL A 434 11.93 -21.25 9.39
C VAL A 434 12.70 -20.73 8.17
N ALA A 435 12.27 -21.12 6.97
CA ALA A 435 12.78 -20.56 5.71
C ALA A 435 12.02 -19.27 5.39
N PRO A 436 12.69 -18.10 5.36
CA PRO A 436 12.01 -16.84 5.02
C PRO A 436 11.76 -16.73 3.51
N ALA A 437 10.86 -15.82 3.14
CA ALA A 437 10.59 -15.44 1.76
C ALA A 437 11.87 -15.01 1.03
N ARG A 438 11.96 -15.30 -0.27
CA ARG A 438 13.06 -14.81 -1.11
C ARG A 438 12.85 -13.33 -1.37
N TYR A 439 13.76 -12.48 -0.92
CA TYR A 439 13.76 -11.03 -1.19
C TYR A 439 14.78 -10.67 -2.28
N CYS A 440 14.43 -9.77 -3.19
CA CYS A 440 15.26 -9.35 -4.33
C CYS A 440 15.14 -7.85 -4.56
N ALA A 441 16.24 -7.12 -4.39
CA ALA A 441 16.26 -5.68 -4.66
C ALA A 441 16.08 -5.36 -6.16
N TRP A 442 15.42 -4.26 -6.50
CA TRP A 442 15.09 -3.94 -7.90
C TRP A 442 15.08 -2.45 -8.30
N LEU A 443 14.01 -1.72 -8.02
CA LEU A 443 13.70 -0.41 -8.62
C LEU A 443 14.03 0.69 -7.61
N ASP A 444 15.19 1.31 -7.77
CA ASP A 444 15.63 2.44 -6.96
C ASP A 444 15.01 3.76 -7.44
N PHE A 445 14.36 4.48 -6.52
CA PHE A 445 13.82 5.82 -6.78
C PHE A 445 14.95 6.85 -6.94
N ASN A 446 16.10 6.62 -6.30
CA ASN A 446 17.17 7.58 -6.11
C ASN A 446 18.15 7.70 -7.30
N VAL A 447 17.83 7.09 -8.45
CA VAL A 447 18.66 7.15 -9.66
C VAL A 447 18.72 8.59 -10.20
N GLU A 448 19.81 9.31 -9.86
CA GLU A 448 20.01 10.74 -10.16
C GLU A 448 19.73 11.09 -11.63
N GLY A 449 20.22 10.29 -12.57
CA GLY A 449 20.01 10.51 -14.01
C GLY A 449 18.57 10.34 -14.49
N GLN A 450 17.72 9.63 -13.73
CA GLN A 450 16.29 9.55 -13.99
C GLN A 450 15.54 10.73 -13.36
N LEU A 451 15.85 11.04 -12.09
CA LEU A 451 15.27 12.17 -11.36
C LEU A 451 15.54 13.52 -12.05
N ALA A 452 16.78 13.75 -12.49
CA ALA A 452 17.18 15.00 -13.14
C ALA A 452 16.40 15.31 -14.43
N ARG A 453 15.83 14.29 -15.10
CA ARG A 453 14.96 14.46 -16.28
C ARG A 453 13.65 15.19 -15.98
N PHE A 454 13.24 15.25 -14.70
CA PHE A 454 12.03 15.94 -14.24
C PHE A 454 12.36 17.11 -13.29
N GLY A 455 13.63 17.52 -13.21
CA GLY A 455 14.10 18.54 -12.27
C GLY A 455 14.22 18.05 -10.81
N LEU A 456 14.12 16.74 -10.59
CA LEU A 456 14.14 16.13 -9.27
C LEU A 456 15.55 15.69 -8.84
N ARG A 457 15.74 15.47 -7.53
CA ARG A 457 16.99 14.94 -6.95
C ARG A 457 16.75 14.21 -5.62
N ASN A 458 17.72 13.36 -5.26
CA ASN A 458 17.90 12.82 -3.93
C ASN A 458 19.11 13.52 -3.28
N GLY A 459 18.94 14.15 -2.11
CA GLY A 459 20.00 14.93 -1.46
C GLY A 459 20.22 16.34 -2.02
N GLY A 460 21.15 17.06 -1.36
CA GLY A 460 21.51 18.43 -1.71
C GLY A 460 20.66 19.48 -1.01
N VAL A 461 20.37 20.58 -1.72
CA VAL A 461 19.53 21.71 -1.26
C VAL A 461 18.12 21.23 -0.93
N ASP A 462 17.47 21.85 0.04
CA ASP A 462 16.06 21.62 0.35
C ASP A 462 15.15 22.64 -0.37
N ASP A 463 14.71 22.30 -1.58
CA ASP A 463 13.72 23.05 -2.39
C ASP A 463 12.75 22.05 -3.06
N GLY A 464 11.71 22.51 -3.75
CA GLY A 464 10.66 21.66 -4.33
C GLY A 464 11.11 20.60 -5.37
N GLY A 465 12.36 20.61 -5.82
CA GLY A 465 12.94 19.52 -6.62
C GLY A 465 13.58 18.40 -5.78
N LEU A 466 13.74 18.55 -4.47
CA LEU A 466 14.14 17.46 -3.59
C LEU A 466 12.93 16.53 -3.37
N LEU A 467 13.17 15.21 -3.37
CA LEU A 467 12.12 14.26 -3.02
C LEU A 467 11.73 14.37 -1.53
N ASN A 468 10.44 14.22 -1.24
CA ASN A 468 9.92 14.06 0.12
C ASN A 468 10.54 12.85 0.83
N GLU A 469 10.43 12.82 2.17
CA GLU A 469 11.00 11.78 3.02
C GLU A 469 10.25 10.44 2.90
N LYS A 470 8.94 10.48 3.15
CA LYS A 470 8.04 9.34 3.05
C LYS A 470 7.61 9.06 1.60
N TRP A 471 7.63 7.80 1.21
CA TRP A 471 7.05 7.25 -0.03
C TRP A 471 6.51 5.88 0.32
N GLU A 472 5.18 5.76 0.36
CA GLU A 472 4.49 4.71 1.13
C GLU A 472 3.28 4.14 0.36
N SER A 473 3.24 4.32 -0.96
CA SER A 473 2.11 3.90 -1.78
C SER A 473 2.52 3.40 -3.16
N LEU A 474 1.75 2.46 -3.69
CA LEU A 474 1.95 1.84 -4.99
C LEU A 474 0.62 1.56 -5.68
N ALA A 475 0.54 1.85 -6.97
CA ALA A 475 -0.45 1.25 -7.86
C ALA A 475 0.23 0.77 -9.15
N VAL A 476 -0.27 -0.32 -9.74
CA VAL A 476 0.25 -0.85 -11.00
C VAL A 476 -0.85 -0.84 -12.05
N VAL A 477 -0.56 -0.27 -13.22
CA VAL A 477 -1.48 -0.16 -14.35
C VAL A 477 -0.75 -0.51 -15.66
N PRO A 478 -1.41 -1.09 -16.66
CA PRO A 478 -0.73 -1.50 -17.89
C PRO A 478 -0.32 -0.30 -18.73
N VAL A 479 0.72 -0.51 -19.55
CA VAL A 479 0.92 0.26 -20.77
C VAL A 479 -0.10 -0.22 -21.80
N LEU A 480 -0.76 0.72 -22.48
CA LEU A 480 -1.79 0.44 -23.48
C LEU A 480 -1.29 0.87 -24.87
N ALA A 481 -1.67 0.11 -25.90
CA ALA A 481 -1.28 0.32 -27.28
C ALA A 481 -2.26 1.24 -28.04
N ALA A 482 -1.72 2.12 -28.88
CA ALA A 482 -2.50 2.91 -29.84
C ALA A 482 -2.46 2.27 -31.24
N PRO A 483 -3.57 2.29 -32.02
CA PRO A 483 -4.94 2.60 -31.60
C PRO A 483 -5.60 1.38 -30.94
N GLY A 484 -6.57 1.61 -30.05
CA GLY A 484 -7.47 0.57 -29.51
C GLY A 484 -7.35 0.32 -28.01
N GLY A 485 -6.25 0.72 -27.36
CA GLY A 485 -6.08 0.57 -25.91
C GLY A 485 -5.85 -0.88 -25.46
N GLU A 486 -5.33 -1.74 -26.34
CA GLU A 486 -4.95 -3.12 -25.98
C GLU A 486 -3.78 -3.11 -24.99
N VAL A 487 -3.79 -3.99 -23.98
CA VAL A 487 -2.69 -4.12 -23.02
C VAL A 487 -1.42 -4.58 -23.73
N VAL A 488 -0.32 -3.84 -23.55
CA VAL A 488 1.00 -4.26 -24.03
C VAL A 488 1.56 -5.29 -23.04
N GLU A 489 1.57 -6.56 -23.46
CA GLU A 489 1.96 -7.68 -22.60
C GLU A 489 3.35 -7.49 -21.97
N GLY A 490 3.39 -7.55 -20.64
CA GLY A 490 4.62 -7.39 -19.84
C GLY A 490 5.02 -5.95 -19.56
N GLU A 491 4.37 -4.94 -20.17
CA GLU A 491 4.67 -3.53 -19.96
C GLU A 491 3.69 -2.87 -19.00
N TRP A 492 4.22 -2.26 -17.94
CA TRP A 492 3.43 -1.65 -16.87
C TRP A 492 3.97 -0.28 -16.47
N PHE A 493 3.12 0.52 -15.84
CA PHE A 493 3.50 1.65 -15.03
C PHE A 493 3.30 1.31 -13.55
N VAL A 494 4.30 1.61 -12.73
CA VAL A 494 4.17 1.68 -11.27
C VAL A 494 4.01 3.16 -10.92
N ILE A 495 2.90 3.52 -10.28
CA ILE A 495 2.64 4.85 -9.73
C ILE A 495 2.94 4.78 -8.24
N SER A 496 3.56 5.82 -7.67
CA SER A 496 3.79 5.96 -6.23
C SER A 496 3.60 7.42 -5.83
N LEU A 497 2.98 7.66 -4.68
CA LEU A 497 2.85 8.99 -4.06
C LEU A 497 3.70 9.07 -2.79
N SER A 498 4.22 10.26 -2.51
CA SER A 498 4.82 10.57 -1.21
C SER A 498 3.73 10.85 -0.20
N ASP A 499 3.85 10.29 1.00
CA ASP A 499 3.23 10.93 2.15
C ASP A 499 4.01 12.24 2.43
N ASN A 500 3.31 13.29 2.84
CA ASN A 500 3.89 14.60 3.12
C ASN A 500 3.77 15.01 4.60
N ASP A 501 3.34 14.10 5.48
CA ASP A 501 3.07 14.29 6.92
C ASP A 501 2.12 15.47 7.22
N PHE A 502 1.29 15.85 6.24
CA PHE A 502 0.52 17.09 6.25
C PHE A 502 1.39 18.36 6.49
N ILE A 503 2.71 18.32 6.22
CA ILE A 503 3.62 19.43 6.47
C ILE A 503 3.30 20.62 5.56
N THR A 504 2.68 21.66 6.14
CA THR A 504 2.29 22.89 5.46
C THR A 504 2.23 24.09 6.39
N GLN A 505 2.47 25.29 5.84
CA GLN A 505 2.29 26.58 6.51
C GLN A 505 0.88 27.18 6.35
N GLU A 506 -0.01 26.48 5.64
CA GLU A 506 -1.42 26.84 5.43
C GLU A 506 -2.29 25.58 5.64
N GLY A 507 -2.23 25.03 6.85
CA GLY A 507 -2.85 23.76 7.24
C GLY A 507 -4.22 23.91 7.88
N TYR A 508 -5.13 22.98 7.57
CA TYR A 508 -6.52 23.01 8.00
C TYR A 508 -7.04 21.63 8.40
N MET A 509 -7.70 21.54 9.57
CA MET A 509 -8.44 20.37 10.06
C MET A 509 -9.77 20.76 10.71
N ASP A 510 -10.49 19.78 11.24
CA ASP A 510 -11.80 19.93 11.90
C ASP A 510 -12.89 20.57 10.99
N GLY A 511 -12.97 20.15 9.73
CA GLY A 511 -13.83 20.79 8.73
C GLY A 511 -13.41 22.23 8.47
N GLY A 512 -12.09 22.45 8.33
CA GLY A 512 -11.47 23.75 8.11
C GLY A 512 -11.53 24.75 9.27
N ARG A 513 -11.87 24.31 10.50
CA ARG A 513 -11.92 25.18 11.69
C ARG A 513 -10.61 25.29 12.46
N PHE A 514 -9.81 24.23 12.47
CA PHE A 514 -8.51 24.19 13.11
C PHE A 514 -7.44 24.59 12.08
N GLU A 515 -6.93 25.82 12.18
CA GLU A 515 -5.78 26.27 11.37
C GLU A 515 -4.46 25.88 12.06
N TYR A 516 -3.52 25.32 11.31
CA TYR A 516 -2.17 25.01 11.81
C TYR A 516 -1.07 25.45 10.85
N LYS A 517 0.15 25.49 11.39
CA LYS A 517 1.39 25.69 10.66
C LYS A 517 2.42 24.73 11.21
N ASP A 518 3.02 23.94 10.33
CA ASP A 518 4.00 22.96 10.75
C ASP A 518 5.27 23.61 11.32
N GLU A 519 5.81 23.08 12.42
CA GLU A 519 6.94 23.66 13.14
C GLU A 519 8.27 23.64 12.37
N THR A 520 8.40 22.82 11.33
CA THR A 520 9.56 22.85 10.42
C THR A 520 9.65 24.16 9.62
N GLY A 521 8.55 24.92 9.53
CA GLY A 521 8.43 26.09 8.66
C GLY A 521 8.29 25.76 7.17
N ALA A 522 8.20 24.46 6.81
CA ALA A 522 8.10 24.01 5.43
C ALA A 522 6.63 23.88 4.97
N SER A 523 6.48 23.87 3.64
CA SER A 523 5.33 23.27 2.96
C SER A 523 5.83 22.22 1.97
N LEU A 524 5.22 21.04 1.99
CA LEU A 524 5.54 19.91 1.13
C LEU A 524 4.36 19.60 0.23
N ASP A 525 4.57 19.54 -1.09
CA ASP A 525 3.57 19.03 -2.00
C ASP A 525 3.53 17.49 -1.91
N ASN A 526 2.36 16.89 -2.12
CA ASN A 526 2.22 15.44 -2.22
C ASN A 526 2.76 15.01 -3.59
N GLN A 527 4.06 14.71 -3.65
CA GLN A 527 4.76 14.34 -4.88
C GLN A 527 4.29 12.98 -5.40
N ALA A 528 4.34 12.78 -6.71
CA ALA A 528 3.97 11.54 -7.38
C ALA A 528 4.95 11.19 -8.48
N LEU A 529 5.38 9.92 -8.53
CA LEU A 529 6.28 9.37 -9.54
C LEU A 529 5.59 8.26 -10.32
N VAL A 530 5.91 8.15 -11.61
CA VAL A 530 5.44 7.05 -12.47
C VAL A 530 6.64 6.40 -13.13
N PHE A 531 6.89 5.13 -12.82
CA PHE A 531 7.99 4.35 -13.38
C PHE A 531 7.46 3.43 -14.47
N ARG A 532 8.07 3.43 -15.66
CA ARG A 532 7.80 2.41 -16.68
C ARG A 532 8.62 1.16 -16.35
N VAL A 533 7.95 0.01 -16.27
CA VAL A 533 8.56 -1.27 -15.92
C VAL A 533 8.17 -2.39 -16.87
N GLY A 534 9.03 -3.40 -16.96
CA GLY A 534 8.75 -4.69 -17.55
C GLY A 534 8.58 -5.75 -16.45
N LEU A 535 7.49 -6.50 -16.48
CA LEU A 535 7.23 -7.65 -15.61
C LEU A 535 7.19 -8.94 -16.46
N GLU A 536 7.69 -10.04 -15.91
CA GLU A 536 7.67 -11.36 -16.55
C GLU A 536 6.27 -11.77 -17.02
N ARG A 537 6.19 -12.47 -18.16
CA ARG A 537 4.90 -12.89 -18.73
C ARG A 537 4.18 -13.86 -17.81
N GLY A 538 2.90 -13.57 -17.55
CA GLY A 538 2.05 -14.36 -16.66
C GLY A 538 1.90 -13.79 -15.24
N LEU A 539 2.75 -12.83 -14.85
CA LEU A 539 2.49 -12.00 -13.67
C LEU A 539 1.22 -11.16 -13.89
N LYS A 540 0.42 -11.04 -12.84
CA LYS A 540 -0.84 -10.29 -12.81
C LYS A 540 -0.80 -9.37 -11.59
N PRO A 541 -0.45 -8.09 -11.76
CA PRO A 541 -0.59 -7.12 -10.68
C PRO A 541 -2.02 -7.06 -10.16
N ALA A 542 -2.19 -6.96 -8.85
CA ALA A 542 -3.47 -6.73 -8.21
C ALA A 542 -4.01 -5.32 -8.55
N GLY A 543 -5.34 -5.17 -8.50
CA GLY A 543 -6.01 -3.89 -8.75
C GLY A 543 -6.22 -3.53 -10.22
N TRP A 544 -5.85 -4.40 -11.17
CA TRP A 544 -6.06 -4.21 -12.61
C TRP A 544 -6.81 -5.38 -13.27
#